data_AF-A0A553KF17-F1
#
_entry.id   AF-A0A553KF17-F1
#
_cell.length_a   1.000
_cell.length_b   1.000
_cell.length_c   1.000
_cell.angle_alpha   90.00
_cell.angle_beta   90.00
_cell.angle_gamma   90.00
#
_symmetry.space_group_name_H-M   'P 1'
#
loop_
_entity.id
_entity.type
_entity.pdbx_description
1 polymer ?
#
loop_
_entity_poly.entity_id
_entity_poly.type
_entity_poly.pdbx_seq_one_letter_code
_entity_poly.pdbx_strand_id
1 'polypeptide(L)'
;VGCIPSKALLHTSLVVEEAAALASHGITFGKPEVDLDKLRDFKGGVVKKLTTGLAGMAKARKVEVVTGVGAFVDPYHMEVQGENGKKVVKFKQAIIAAGSQAVKLPFMPEDPRVVDSTGALELRQLPKRTLVIGGGIIGLEMATV
;
A
#
# COMPACT_ATOMS: atom_id res chain seq x y z
N VAL A 1 -3.35 -0.65 1.17
CA VAL A 1 -1.89 -0.59 0.89
C VAL A 1 -1.31 0.56 1.72
N GLY A 2 -0.07 0.49 2.23
CA GLY A 2 0.39 1.51 3.19
C GLY A 2 1.89 1.55 3.47
N CYS A 3 2.31 1.11 4.66
CA CYS A 3 3.63 1.40 5.23
C CYS A 3 4.82 1.02 4.32
N ILE A 4 4.90 -0.24 3.89
CA ILE A 4 6.05 -0.70 3.09
C ILE A 4 6.21 0.07 1.76
N PRO A 5 5.20 0.13 0.87
CA PRO A 5 5.37 0.83 -0.39
C PRO A 5 5.58 2.34 -0.22
N SER A 6 4.91 2.99 0.74
CA SER A 6 5.14 4.43 1.01
C SER A 6 6.59 4.69 1.44
N LYS A 7 7.13 3.86 2.34
CA LYS A 7 8.51 4.04 2.83
C LYS A 7 9.57 3.69 1.78
N ALA A 8 9.29 2.74 0.89
CA ALA A 8 10.15 2.46 -0.25
C ALA A 8 10.29 3.68 -1.17
N LEU A 9 9.17 4.37 -1.45
CA LEU A 9 9.16 5.55 -2.31
C LEU A 9 9.74 6.78 -1.60
N LEU A 10 9.40 7.02 -0.34
CA LEU A 10 9.97 8.11 0.47
C LEU A 10 11.49 8.02 0.54
N HIS A 11 12.04 6.81 0.68
CA HIS A 11 13.49 6.63 0.66
C HIS A 11 14.09 7.05 -0.69
N THR A 12 13.45 6.69 -1.82
CA THR A 12 13.90 7.13 -3.14
C THR A 12 13.84 8.65 -3.28
N SER A 13 12.76 9.29 -2.85
CA SER A 13 12.62 10.76 -2.89
C SER A 13 13.67 11.45 -2.02
N LEU A 14 13.95 10.92 -0.82
CA LEU A 14 15.00 11.44 0.07
C LEU A 14 16.37 11.40 -0.60
N VAL A 15 16.74 10.29 -1.25
CA VAL A 15 18.05 10.17 -1.93
C VAL A 15 18.17 11.17 -3.08
N VAL A 16 17.08 11.45 -3.80
CA VAL A 16 17.06 12.48 -4.85
C VAL A 16 17.29 13.88 -4.25
N GLU A 17 16.65 14.18 -3.13
CA GLU A 17 16.82 15.45 -2.42
C GLU A 17 18.25 15.62 -1.87
N GLU A 18 18.79 14.59 -1.23
CA GLU A 18 20.17 14.57 -0.70
C GLU A 18 21.21 14.77 -1.81
N ALA A 19 21.03 14.09 -2.96
CA ALA A 19 21.90 14.25 -4.11
C ALA A 19 21.89 15.70 -4.64
N ALA A 20 20.73 16.36 -4.66
CA ALA A 20 20.63 17.76 -5.04
C ALA A 20 21.28 18.70 -4.01
N ALA A 21 21.13 18.42 -2.71
CA ALA A 21 21.67 19.24 -1.63
C ALA A 21 23.21 19.31 -1.62
N LEU A 22 23.89 18.27 -2.12
CA LEU A 22 25.36 18.20 -2.23
C LEU A 22 25.96 19.29 -3.13
N ALA A 23 25.16 19.96 -3.97
CA ALA A 23 25.63 21.09 -4.77
C ALA A 23 26.22 22.20 -3.90
N SER A 24 25.66 22.42 -2.70
CA SER A 24 26.17 23.39 -1.73
C SER A 24 27.55 23.03 -1.16
N HIS A 25 27.92 21.75 -1.22
CA HIS A 25 29.23 21.23 -0.82
C HIS A 25 30.21 21.14 -2.01
N GLY A 26 29.83 21.66 -3.18
CA GLY A 26 30.68 21.64 -4.38
C GLY A 26 30.55 20.39 -5.25
N ILE A 27 29.61 19.48 -4.96
CA ILE A 27 29.37 18.26 -5.75
C ILE A 27 28.04 18.40 -6.49
N THR A 28 28.09 18.54 -7.82
CA THR A 28 26.88 18.78 -8.61
C THR A 28 26.50 17.54 -9.42
N PHE A 29 25.25 17.12 -9.26
CA PHE A 29 24.59 16.13 -10.11
C PHE A 29 23.65 16.80 -11.10
N GLY A 30 23.40 16.16 -12.24
CA GLY A 30 22.34 16.56 -13.16
C GLY A 30 20.95 16.30 -12.58
N LYS A 31 19.90 16.87 -13.20
CA LYS A 31 18.52 16.52 -12.84
C LYS A 31 18.26 15.04 -13.18
N PRO A 32 17.66 14.26 -12.27
CA PRO A 32 17.36 12.86 -12.57
C PRO A 32 16.25 12.76 -13.61
N GLU A 33 16.40 11.79 -14.51
CA GLU A 33 15.30 11.34 -15.36
C GLU A 33 14.48 10.30 -14.59
N VAL A 34 13.17 10.52 -14.47
CA VAL A 34 12.28 9.65 -13.71
C VAL A 34 11.51 8.71 -14.64
N ASP A 35 11.84 7.43 -14.57
CA ASP A 35 11.09 6.33 -15.19
C ASP A 35 10.09 5.77 -14.17
N LEU A 36 8.82 6.14 -14.33
CA LEU A 36 7.76 5.71 -13.42
C LEU A 36 7.51 4.21 -13.45
N ASP A 37 7.73 3.55 -14.58
CA ASP A 37 7.47 2.12 -14.73
C ASP A 37 8.48 1.34 -13.89
N LYS A 38 9.76 1.70 -14.00
CA LYS A 38 10.82 1.13 -13.16
C LYS A 38 10.62 1.43 -11.67
N LEU A 39 10.16 2.64 -11.32
CA LEU A 39 9.89 2.99 -9.93
C LEU A 39 8.72 2.16 -9.36
N ARG A 40 7.66 1.94 -10.15
CA ARG A 40 6.54 1.06 -9.80
C ARG A 40 7.00 -0.38 -9.63
N ASP A 41 7.85 -0.87 -10.53
CA ASP A 41 8.39 -2.24 -10.48
C ASP A 41 9.28 -2.45 -9.25
N PHE A 42 10.14 -1.48 -8.92
CA PHE A 42 10.94 -1.50 -7.69
C PHE A 42 10.05 -1.63 -6.45
N LYS A 43 9.08 -0.71 -6.30
CA LYS A 43 8.10 -0.73 -5.20
C LYS A 43 7.35 -2.07 -5.14
N GLY A 44 6.86 -2.55 -6.29
CA GLY A 44 6.16 -3.81 -6.43
C GLY A 44 7.02 -5.01 -6.03
N GLY A 45 8.30 -5.01 -6.41
CA GLY A 45 9.28 -6.04 -6.06
C GLY A 45 9.52 -6.14 -4.55
N VAL A 46 9.64 -5.01 -3.85
CA VAL A 46 9.77 -4.97 -2.38
C VAL A 46 8.54 -5.60 -1.71
N VAL A 47 7.34 -5.22 -2.14
CA VAL A 47 6.09 -5.77 -1.61
C VAL A 47 6.02 -7.27 -1.88
N LYS A 48 6.26 -7.71 -3.12
CA LYS A 48 6.21 -9.12 -3.54
C LYS A 48 7.17 -9.99 -2.73
N LYS A 49 8.39 -9.51 -2.49
CA LYS A 49 9.38 -10.23 -1.67
C LYS A 49 8.86 -10.51 -0.26
N LEU A 50 8.29 -9.49 0.40
CA LEU A 50 7.75 -9.62 1.75
C LEU A 50 6.50 -10.51 1.80
N THR A 51 5.55 -10.35 0.87
CA THR A 51 4.33 -11.16 0.84
C THR A 51 4.63 -12.63 0.53
N THR A 52 5.61 -12.90 -0.33
CA THR A 52 6.09 -14.26 -0.61
C THR A 52 6.74 -14.88 0.63
N GLY A 53 7.54 -14.10 1.37
CA GLY A 53 8.10 -14.52 2.65
C GLY A 53 7.03 -14.86 3.68
N LEU A 54 5.97 -14.05 3.78
CA LEU A 54 4.83 -14.32 4.67
C LEU A 54 4.10 -15.63 4.29
N ALA A 55 3.86 -15.87 3.01
CA ALA A 55 3.24 -17.11 2.53
C ALA A 55 4.09 -18.35 2.88
N GLY A 56 5.42 -18.27 2.67
CA GLY A 56 6.34 -19.33 3.06
C GLY A 56 6.35 -19.57 4.56
N MET A 57 6.32 -18.51 5.36
CA MET A 57 6.25 -18.56 6.81
C MET A 57 4.95 -19.19 7.35
N ALA A 58 3.80 -18.88 6.74
CA ALA A 58 2.52 -19.49 7.11
C ALA A 58 2.55 -21.00 6.83
N LYS A 59 3.04 -21.41 5.66
CA LYS A 59 3.21 -22.82 5.29
C LYS A 59 4.15 -23.55 6.26
N ALA A 60 5.31 -22.97 6.57
CA ALA A 60 6.27 -23.57 7.51
C ALA A 60 5.69 -23.75 8.92
N ARG A 61 4.80 -22.86 9.34
CA ARG A 61 4.07 -22.93 10.62
C ARG A 61 2.79 -23.76 10.57
N LYS A 62 2.50 -24.43 9.44
CA LYS A 62 1.29 -25.24 9.22
C LYS A 62 -0.01 -24.44 9.43
N VAL A 63 0.01 -23.15 9.09
CA VAL A 63 -1.17 -22.28 9.11
C VAL A 63 -1.88 -22.39 7.77
N GLU A 64 -3.14 -22.81 7.79
CA GLU A 64 -4.00 -22.80 6.61
C GLU A 64 -4.48 -21.36 6.33
N VAL A 65 -4.32 -20.91 5.08
CA VAL A 65 -4.83 -19.62 4.61
C VAL A 65 -6.08 -19.88 3.77
N VAL A 66 -7.22 -19.36 4.21
CA VAL A 66 -8.48 -19.40 3.48
C VAL A 66 -8.76 -18.02 2.90
N THR A 67 -8.74 -17.89 1.58
CA THR A 67 -8.93 -16.61 0.88
C THR A 67 -10.40 -16.38 0.54
N GLY A 68 -10.96 -15.27 1.01
CA GLY A 68 -12.33 -14.85 0.72
C GLY A 68 -12.83 -13.78 1.69
N VAL A 69 -14.10 -13.39 1.54
CA VAL A 69 -14.79 -12.49 2.47
C VAL A 69 -15.42 -13.32 3.59
N GLY A 70 -14.99 -13.08 4.83
CA GLY A 70 -15.49 -13.79 6.02
C GLY A 70 -16.62 -13.04 6.72
N ALA A 71 -17.69 -13.75 7.07
CA ALA A 71 -18.79 -13.26 7.90
C ALA A 71 -19.12 -14.27 9.01
N PHE A 72 -19.31 -13.80 10.25
CA PHE A 72 -19.81 -14.66 11.33
C PHE A 72 -21.25 -15.06 11.03
N VAL A 73 -21.53 -16.36 11.06
CA VAL A 73 -22.90 -16.88 10.93
C VAL A 73 -23.48 -17.28 12.28
N ASP A 74 -22.62 -17.57 13.25
CA ASP A 74 -22.95 -17.79 14.66
C ASP A 74 -21.68 -17.58 15.53
N PRO A 75 -21.73 -17.71 16.87
CA PRO A 75 -20.58 -17.47 17.74
C PRO A 75 -19.34 -18.35 17.50
N TYR A 76 -19.46 -19.46 16.77
CA TYR A 76 -18.39 -20.45 16.57
C TYR A 76 -18.14 -20.83 15.09
N HIS A 77 -18.83 -20.18 14.16
CA HIS A 77 -18.68 -20.42 12.73
C HIS A 77 -18.56 -19.12 11.93
N MET A 78 -17.64 -19.14 10.96
CA MET A 78 -17.47 -18.11 9.96
C MET A 78 -17.70 -18.70 8.58
N GLU A 79 -18.61 -18.12 7.80
CA GLU A 79 -18.71 -18.39 6.38
C GLU A 79 -17.66 -17.54 5.64
N VAL A 80 -16.89 -18.18 4.78
CA VAL A 80 -15.92 -17.53 3.90
C VAL A 80 -16.38 -17.70 2.46
N GLN A 81 -16.75 -16.60 1.83
CA GLN A 81 -17.06 -16.53 0.41
C GLN A 81 -15.77 -16.29 -0.38
N GLY A 82 -15.23 -17.34 -0.99
CA GLY A 82 -14.09 -17.25 -1.91
C GLY A 82 -14.51 -17.33 -3.37
N GLU A 83 -13.53 -17.25 -4.27
CA GLU A 83 -13.75 -17.45 -5.73
C GLU A 83 -14.24 -18.88 -6.03
N ASN A 84 -13.80 -19.85 -5.24
CA ASN A 84 -14.17 -21.27 -5.38
C ASN A 84 -15.48 -21.64 -4.65
N GLY A 85 -16.27 -20.64 -4.23
CA GLY A 85 -17.52 -20.83 -3.51
C GLY A 85 -17.43 -20.61 -1.99
N LYS A 86 -18.42 -21.13 -1.27
CA LYS A 86 -18.59 -20.93 0.17
C LYS A 86 -17.91 -22.03 0.98
N LYS A 87 -17.19 -21.63 2.03
CA LYS A 87 -16.61 -22.54 3.03
C LYS A 87 -17.02 -22.10 4.43
N VAL A 88 -17.51 -23.02 5.25
CA VAL A 88 -17.78 -22.74 6.67
C VAL A 88 -16.59 -23.21 7.50
N VAL A 89 -16.03 -22.29 8.29
CA VAL A 89 -14.91 -22.55 9.20
C VAL A 89 -15.45 -22.55 10.62
N LYS A 90 -15.37 -23.71 11.29
CA LYS A 90 -15.67 -23.85 12.72
C LYS A 90 -14.43 -23.55 13.54
N PHE A 91 -14.58 -22.81 14.64
CA PHE A 91 -13.47 -22.46 15.52
C PHE A 91 -13.84 -22.60 17.01
N LYS A 92 -12.82 -22.75 17.85
CA LYS A 92 -12.96 -22.63 19.31
C LYS A 92 -12.79 -21.20 19.79
N GLN A 93 -11.92 -20.45 19.11
CA GLN A 93 -11.54 -19.07 19.40
C GLN A 93 -11.43 -18.32 18.09
N ALA A 94 -11.85 -17.06 18.08
CA ALA A 94 -11.72 -16.17 16.94
C ALA A 94 -10.96 -14.90 17.34
N ILE A 95 -10.03 -14.47 16.49
CA ILE A 95 -9.32 -13.19 16.63
C ILE A 95 -9.76 -12.32 15.45
N ILE A 96 -10.43 -11.20 15.74
CA ILE A 96 -10.88 -10.27 14.71
C ILE A 96 -9.75 -9.29 14.39
N ALA A 97 -9.29 -9.31 13.14
CA ALA A 97 -8.22 -8.45 12.64
C ALA A 97 -8.58 -7.84 11.27
N ALA A 98 -9.83 -7.39 11.10
CA ALA A 98 -10.37 -6.91 9.82
C ALA A 98 -9.84 -5.53 9.35
N GLY A 99 -9.07 -4.83 10.18
CA GLY A 99 -8.42 -3.56 9.82
C GLY A 99 -9.38 -2.37 9.72
N SER A 100 -9.04 -1.42 8.86
CA SER A 100 -9.76 -0.17 8.63
C SER A 100 -9.69 0.23 7.15
N GLN A 101 -10.43 1.26 6.75
CA GLN A 101 -10.49 1.75 5.37
C GLN A 101 -10.40 3.28 5.31
N ALA A 102 -10.01 3.82 4.15
CA ALA A 102 -9.96 5.26 3.91
C ALA A 102 -11.36 5.89 4.05
N VAL A 103 -11.42 7.08 4.65
CA VAL A 103 -12.67 7.84 4.78
C VAL A 103 -13.07 8.39 3.42
N LYS A 104 -14.32 8.13 3.01
CA LYS A 104 -14.91 8.74 1.82
C LYS A 104 -15.63 10.04 2.20
N LEU A 105 -15.34 11.12 1.48
CA LEU A 105 -16.02 12.40 1.64
C LEU A 105 -17.28 12.41 0.76
N PRO A 106 -18.49 12.61 1.32
CA PRO A 106 -19.75 12.46 0.57
C PRO A 106 -19.89 13.38 -0.65
N PHE A 107 -19.21 14.52 -0.66
CA PHE A 107 -19.25 15.52 -1.73
C PHE A 107 -18.20 15.32 -2.82
N MET A 108 -17.29 14.35 -2.64
CA MET A 108 -16.21 14.13 -3.59
C MET A 108 -16.74 13.40 -4.83
N PRO A 109 -16.46 13.86 -6.06
CA PRO A 109 -16.90 13.17 -7.26
C PRO A 109 -16.14 11.86 -7.47
N GLU A 110 -16.80 10.92 -8.14
CA GLU A 110 -16.15 9.73 -8.68
C GLU A 110 -15.39 10.13 -9.95
N ASP A 111 -14.07 10.31 -9.83
CA ASP A 111 -13.17 10.69 -10.93
C ASP A 111 -11.81 9.99 -10.74
N PRO A 112 -11.20 9.42 -11.79
CA PRO A 112 -9.92 8.70 -11.67
C PRO A 112 -8.74 9.54 -11.18
N ARG A 113 -8.86 10.89 -11.19
CA ARG A 113 -7.87 11.83 -10.65
C ARG A 113 -8.05 12.07 -9.16
N VAL A 114 -9.21 11.75 -8.60
CA VAL A 114 -9.46 11.75 -7.16
C VAL A 114 -9.05 10.39 -6.64
N VAL A 115 -7.96 10.36 -5.87
CA VAL A 115 -7.38 9.12 -5.36
C VAL A 115 -7.26 9.15 -3.84
N ASP A 116 -7.39 7.97 -3.23
CA ASP A 116 -6.97 7.75 -1.85
C ASP A 116 -5.47 7.38 -1.79
N SER A 117 -4.99 6.99 -0.61
CA SER A 117 -3.59 6.57 -0.44
C SER A 117 -3.22 5.32 -1.25
N THR A 118 -4.16 4.43 -1.55
CA THR A 118 -3.89 3.28 -2.41
C THR A 118 -3.69 3.73 -3.85
N GLY A 119 -4.57 4.59 -4.36
CA GLY A 119 -4.44 5.15 -5.71
C GLY A 119 -3.19 6.02 -5.88
N ALA A 120 -2.80 6.80 -4.87
CA ALA A 120 -1.54 7.55 -4.88
C ALA A 120 -0.31 6.62 -5.03
N LEU A 121 -0.29 5.52 -4.27
CA LEU A 121 0.80 4.53 -4.30
C LEU A 121 0.85 3.69 -5.58
N GLU A 122 -0.13 3.80 -6.48
CA GLU A 122 -0.08 3.20 -7.81
C GLU A 122 0.82 3.97 -8.78
N LEU A 123 1.16 5.24 -8.49
CA LEU A 123 2.02 6.10 -9.31
C LEU A 123 1.62 6.11 -10.80
N ARG A 124 0.32 6.27 -11.07
CA ARG A 124 -0.22 6.22 -12.44
C ARG A 124 0.38 7.29 -13.36
N GLN A 125 0.74 8.44 -12.81
CA GLN A 125 1.31 9.58 -13.53
C GLN A 125 2.00 10.53 -12.54
N LEU A 126 2.86 11.42 -13.04
CA LEU A 126 3.37 12.57 -12.30
C LEU A 126 2.47 13.80 -12.56
N PRO A 127 1.55 14.13 -11.65
CA PRO A 127 0.71 15.31 -11.81
C PRO A 127 1.55 16.59 -11.76
N LYS A 128 1.27 17.55 -12.66
CA LYS A 128 1.92 18.88 -12.61
C LYS A 128 1.60 19.65 -11.33
N ARG A 129 0.44 19.36 -10.74
CA ARG A 129 -0.03 19.97 -9.49
C ARG A 129 -0.89 18.95 -8.75
N THR A 130 -0.61 18.79 -7.46
CA THR A 130 -1.33 17.90 -6.55
C THR A 130 -2.00 18.73 -5.46
N LEU A 131 -3.22 18.35 -5.07
CA LEU A 131 -3.89 18.84 -3.86
C LEU A 131 -3.99 17.69 -2.86
N VAL A 132 -3.50 17.91 -1.64
CA VAL A 132 -3.68 16.97 -0.54
C VAL A 132 -4.75 17.51 0.41
N ILE A 133 -5.81 16.73 0.60
CA ILE A 133 -6.91 17.08 1.51
C ILE A 133 -6.67 16.35 2.83
N GLY A 134 -6.23 17.11 3.84
CA GLY A 134 -5.90 16.64 5.18
C GLY A 134 -4.39 16.62 5.44
N GLY A 135 -3.94 17.38 6.43
CA GLY A 135 -2.52 17.49 6.84
C GLY A 135 -2.03 16.37 7.77
N GLY A 136 -2.64 15.19 7.68
CA GLY A 136 -2.19 14.02 8.45
C GLY A 136 -0.94 13.38 7.85
N ILE A 137 -0.28 12.50 8.61
CA ILE A 137 0.97 11.84 8.22
C ILE A 137 0.88 11.21 6.84
N ILE A 138 -0.18 10.45 6.54
CA ILE A 138 -0.36 9.79 5.24
C ILE A 138 -0.39 10.83 4.10
N GLY A 139 -1.13 11.92 4.27
CA GLY A 139 -1.23 12.96 3.24
C GLY A 139 0.10 13.66 3.00
N LEU A 140 0.83 13.97 4.07
CA LEU A 140 2.14 14.63 3.99
C LEU A 140 3.20 13.70 3.40
N GLU A 141 3.24 12.43 3.80
CA GLU A 141 4.11 11.42 3.19
C GLU A 141 3.87 11.32 1.67
N MET A 142 2.61 11.28 1.22
CA MET A 142 2.28 11.23 -0.20
C MET A 142 2.57 12.54 -0.94
N ALA A 143 2.65 13.67 -0.24
CA ALA A 143 3.06 14.94 -0.83
C ALA A 143 4.59 15.03 -1.02
N THR A 144 5.36 14.32 -0.19
CA THR A 144 6.82 14.24 -0.29
C THR A 144 7.28 13.30 -1.41
N VAL A 145 6.46 12.30 -1.74
CA VAL A 145 6.75 11.30 -2.78
C VAL A 145 6.39 11.80 -4.18
#